data_AF-A0A7C6HHB6-F1
#
_entry.id   AF-A0A7C6HHB6-F1
#
_cell.length_a   1.000
_cell.length_b   1.000
_cell.length_c   1.000
_cell.angle_alpha   90.00
_cell.angle_beta   90.00
_cell.angle_gamma   90.00
#
_symmetry.space_group_name_H-M   'P 1'
#
loop_
_entity.id
_entity.type
_entity.pdbx_description
1 polymer ?
#
loop_
_entity_poly.entity_id
_entity_poly.type
_entity_poly.pdbx_seq_one_letter_code
_entity_poly.pdbx_strand_id
1 'polypeptide(L)'
;MFVSDEKVLKGFSELVGVIDDGLVRPDGVSGNFMSKYAKLNVEDTVFRAGVFPGLYQAGLEYQSKGVNWNIANWPRFPVHRVGTGATGFGVYNRTKRPDTAAAFCLFLFTDEGQRAYHEQVGGSVPLTKNLAMEDFWRIPWPKDKINYDAFISYPEADTVGKFQCRLPDSVASIILSRINNVFEAHLSGRTDYKDSLGEIEKLATEKWETLFEGERT
;
A
#
# COMPACT_ATOMS: atom_id res chain seq x y z
N MET A 1 -7.84 -12.15 -15.32
CA MET A 1 -6.98 -11.42 -14.37
C MET A 1 -7.82 -10.59 -13.43
N PHE A 2 -8.71 -9.75 -13.96
CA PHE A 2 -9.72 -9.00 -13.25
C PHE A 2 -11.10 -9.59 -13.52
N VAL A 3 -11.70 -9.30 -14.68
CA VAL A 3 -13.08 -9.71 -15.00
C VAL A 3 -13.21 -11.19 -15.35
N SER A 4 -12.15 -11.82 -15.87
CA SER A 4 -12.14 -13.27 -16.15
C SER A 4 -11.88 -14.16 -14.94
N ASP A 5 -11.44 -13.59 -13.81
CA ASP A 5 -11.30 -14.35 -12.55
C ASP A 5 -12.46 -13.97 -11.61
N GLU A 6 -13.39 -14.89 -11.41
CA GLU A 6 -14.58 -14.66 -10.59
C GLU A 6 -14.25 -14.23 -9.15
N LYS A 7 -13.16 -14.73 -8.57
CA LYS A 7 -12.76 -14.38 -7.21
C LYS A 7 -12.23 -12.96 -7.13
N VAL A 8 -11.46 -12.55 -8.13
CA VAL A 8 -10.95 -11.18 -8.23
C VAL A 8 -12.10 -10.22 -8.47
N LEU A 9 -12.96 -10.51 -9.44
CA LEU A 9 -14.13 -9.68 -9.74
C LEU A 9 -15.07 -9.56 -8.54
N LYS A 10 -15.28 -10.65 -7.80
CA LYS A 10 -16.06 -10.63 -6.55
C LYS A 10 -15.47 -9.66 -5.53
N GLY A 11 -14.15 -9.66 -5.33
CA GLY A 11 -13.50 -8.71 -4.42
C GLY A 11 -13.70 -7.24 -4.82
N PHE A 12 -13.58 -6.91 -6.10
CA PHE A 12 -13.90 -5.56 -6.59
C PHE A 12 -15.39 -5.21 -6.41
N SER A 13 -16.28 -6.17 -6.66
CA SER A 13 -17.73 -5.98 -6.55
C SER A 13 -18.18 -5.75 -5.11
N GLU A 14 -17.60 -6.48 -4.15
CA GLU A 14 -17.85 -6.27 -2.72
C GLU A 14 -17.37 -4.88 -2.29
N LEU A 15 -16.19 -4.44 -2.75
CA LEU A 15 -15.68 -3.09 -2.43
C LEU A 15 -16.57 -1.98 -3.02
N VAL A 16 -17.01 -2.12 -4.27
CA VAL A 16 -17.92 -1.14 -4.90
C VAL A 16 -19.24 -1.11 -4.14
N GLY A 17 -19.82 -2.27 -3.81
CA GLY A 17 -21.07 -2.36 -3.05
C GLY A 17 -21.00 -1.62 -1.72
N VAL A 18 -19.93 -1.80 -0.93
CA VAL A 18 -19.80 -1.09 0.36
C VAL A 18 -19.56 0.42 0.21
N ILE A 19 -18.99 0.88 -0.91
CA ILE A 19 -18.82 2.31 -1.21
C ILE A 19 -20.17 2.94 -1.61
N ASP A 20 -20.95 2.22 -2.43
CA ASP A 20 -22.27 2.65 -2.88
C ASP A 20 -23.27 2.69 -1.72
N ASP A 21 -23.23 1.70 -0.83
CA ASP A 21 -23.99 1.66 0.42
C ASP A 21 -23.55 2.74 1.44
N GLY A 22 -22.47 3.48 1.15
CA GLY A 22 -21.96 4.57 1.99
C GLY A 22 -21.21 4.11 3.23
N LEU A 23 -20.89 2.81 3.33
CA LEU A 23 -20.16 2.23 4.46
C LEU A 23 -18.67 2.61 4.46
N VAL A 24 -18.12 2.88 3.28
CA VAL A 24 -16.72 3.28 3.09
C VAL A 24 -16.65 4.63 2.38
N ARG A 25 -15.93 5.59 2.97
CA ARG A 25 -15.51 6.81 2.28
C ARG A 25 -14.22 6.52 1.51
N PRO A 26 -14.20 6.67 0.17
CA PRO A 26 -12.98 6.47 -0.59
C PRO A 26 -11.97 7.60 -0.33
N ASP A 27 -10.70 7.22 -0.23
CA ASP A 27 -9.57 8.16 -0.15
C ASP A 27 -9.01 8.40 -1.57
N GLY A 28 -8.44 9.59 -1.82
CA GLY A 28 -7.85 9.95 -3.12
C GLY A 28 -8.84 10.18 -4.28
N VAL A 29 -10.15 10.13 -4.05
CA VAL A 29 -11.19 10.43 -5.04
C VAL A 29 -11.64 11.88 -4.92
N SER A 30 -11.85 12.55 -6.06
CA SER A 30 -12.33 13.93 -6.12
C SER A 30 -13.64 14.05 -6.92
N GLY A 31 -14.31 15.21 -6.82
CA GLY A 31 -15.52 15.52 -7.59
C GLY A 31 -16.82 15.44 -6.80
N ASN A 32 -17.95 15.60 -7.52
CA ASN A 32 -19.28 15.77 -6.92
C ASN A 32 -19.71 14.61 -6.02
N PHE A 33 -19.25 13.39 -6.30
CA PHE A 33 -19.49 12.22 -5.46
C PHE A 33 -19.05 12.46 -4.01
N MET A 34 -17.95 13.17 -3.78
CA MET A 34 -17.45 13.44 -2.43
C MET A 34 -18.36 14.35 -1.60
N SER A 35 -19.33 15.04 -2.23
CA SER A 35 -20.31 15.86 -1.52
C SER A 35 -21.13 15.07 -0.50
N LYS A 36 -21.37 13.77 -0.73
CA LYS A 36 -22.08 12.91 0.24
C LYS A 36 -21.29 12.68 1.53
N TYR A 37 -19.98 12.91 1.51
CA TYR A 37 -19.09 12.83 2.67
C TYR A 37 -18.61 14.20 3.16
N ALA A 38 -19.12 15.31 2.61
CA ALA A 38 -18.61 16.66 2.92
C ALA A 38 -18.78 17.07 4.38
N LYS A 39 -19.66 16.38 5.13
CA LYS A 39 -19.89 16.60 6.56
C LYS A 39 -19.13 15.63 7.45
N LEU A 40 -18.46 14.61 6.88
CA LEU A 40 -17.66 13.68 7.67
C LEU A 40 -16.35 14.34 8.07
N ASN A 41 -16.11 14.35 9.37
CA ASN A 41 -14.84 14.65 9.99
C ASN A 41 -14.06 13.34 10.23
N VAL A 42 -12.79 13.48 10.60
CA VAL A 42 -11.96 12.32 10.93
C VAL A 42 -12.53 11.53 12.12
N GLU A 43 -13.19 12.20 13.07
CA GLU A 43 -13.81 11.57 14.25
C GLU A 43 -15.03 10.70 13.90
N ASP A 44 -15.60 10.87 12.71
CA ASP A 44 -16.67 10.03 12.19
C ASP A 44 -16.14 8.72 11.56
N THR A 45 -14.82 8.55 11.49
CA THR A 45 -14.18 7.36 10.90
C THR A 45 -13.80 6.36 11.98
N VAL A 46 -14.42 5.17 11.94
CA VAL A 46 -14.18 4.10 12.93
C VAL A 46 -12.82 3.40 12.73
N PHE A 47 -12.37 3.22 11.49
CA PHE A 47 -11.04 2.70 11.19
C PHE A 47 -10.50 3.27 9.88
N ARG A 48 -9.16 3.41 9.79
CA ARG A 48 -8.44 3.76 8.56
C ARG A 48 -7.35 2.73 8.31
N ALA A 49 -7.33 2.18 7.11
CA ALA A 49 -6.22 1.32 6.67
C ALA A 49 -5.08 2.19 6.13
N GLY A 50 -3.85 1.83 6.45
CA GLY A 50 -2.68 2.56 5.99
C GLY A 50 -1.36 1.85 6.34
N VAL A 51 -0.29 2.32 5.73
CA VAL A 51 1.08 1.92 6.07
C VAL A 51 1.66 2.88 7.12
N PHE A 52 2.70 2.44 7.83
CA PHE A 52 3.25 3.15 8.99
C PHE A 52 3.44 4.68 8.78
N PRO A 53 4.12 5.17 7.71
CA PRO A 53 4.29 6.61 7.52
C PRO A 53 2.97 7.35 7.26
N GLY A 54 1.99 6.70 6.64
CA GLY A 54 0.67 7.27 6.40
C GLY A 54 -0.18 7.37 7.68
N LEU A 55 -0.01 6.43 8.61
CA LEU A 55 -0.70 6.44 9.90
C LEU A 55 -0.18 7.53 10.84
N TYR A 56 1.07 7.98 10.66
CA TYR A 56 1.63 9.11 11.42
C TYR A 56 0.70 10.35 11.39
N GLN A 57 0.32 10.79 10.20
CA GLN A 57 -0.52 11.99 10.03
C GLN A 57 -1.93 11.77 10.57
N ALA A 58 -2.51 10.57 10.39
CA ALA A 58 -3.82 10.23 10.93
C ALA A 58 -3.83 10.27 12.47
N GLY A 59 -2.80 9.72 13.12
CA GLY A 59 -2.69 9.75 14.58
C GLY A 59 -2.51 11.15 15.15
N LEU A 60 -1.79 12.04 14.45
CA LEU A 60 -1.65 13.44 14.85
C LEU A 60 -3.00 14.17 14.77
N GLU A 61 -3.76 13.91 13.71
CA GLU A 61 -5.10 14.47 13.55
C GLU A 61 -6.04 14.00 14.67
N TYR A 62 -6.06 12.69 14.95
CA TYR A 62 -6.86 12.13 16.04
C TYR A 62 -6.46 12.70 17.41
N GLN A 63 -5.16 12.80 17.68
CA GLN A 63 -4.66 13.39 18.92
C GLN A 63 -5.08 14.87 19.06
N SER A 64 -5.02 15.65 17.97
CA SER A 64 -5.41 17.06 17.98
C SER A 64 -6.90 17.27 18.30
N LYS A 65 -7.73 16.27 18.02
CA LYS A 65 -9.18 16.27 18.27
C LYS A 65 -9.58 15.49 19.53
N GLY A 66 -8.62 14.98 20.29
CA GLY A 66 -8.90 14.20 21.50
C GLY A 66 -9.60 12.86 21.24
N VAL A 67 -9.50 12.33 20.02
CA VAL A 67 -10.05 11.01 19.68
C VAL A 67 -9.21 9.93 20.37
N ASN A 68 -9.88 8.94 20.98
CA ASN A 68 -9.20 7.75 21.48
C ASN A 68 -8.94 6.78 20.32
N TRP A 69 -7.68 6.55 19.97
CA TRP A 69 -7.30 5.76 18.81
C TRP A 69 -6.17 4.79 19.15
N ASN A 70 -6.07 3.72 18.38
CA ASN A 70 -4.99 2.76 18.47
C ASN A 70 -4.75 2.07 17.11
N ILE A 71 -3.71 1.25 17.03
CA ILE A 71 -3.33 0.52 15.82
C ILE A 71 -3.67 -0.96 15.99
N ALA A 72 -4.26 -1.53 14.95
CA ALA A 72 -4.46 -2.97 14.81
C ALA A 72 -3.84 -3.45 13.49
N ASN A 73 -3.40 -4.69 13.47
CA ASN A 73 -2.99 -5.33 12.21
C ASN A 73 -4.24 -5.71 11.40
N TRP A 74 -4.04 -6.06 10.12
CA TRP A 74 -5.08 -6.51 9.22
C TRP A 74 -5.92 -7.64 9.82
N PRO A 75 -7.23 -7.66 9.56
CA PRO A 75 -8.10 -8.71 10.06
C PRO A 75 -7.71 -10.08 9.51
N ARG A 76 -7.81 -11.09 10.37
CA ARG A 76 -7.53 -12.50 10.00
C ARG A 76 -8.69 -13.09 9.20
N PHE A 77 -8.73 -12.79 7.91
CA PHE A 77 -9.59 -13.52 6.97
C PHE A 77 -9.21 -15.01 6.89
N PRO A 78 -10.09 -15.90 6.37
CA PRO A 78 -9.80 -17.33 6.23
C PRO A 78 -8.47 -17.62 5.51
N VAL A 79 -8.09 -16.76 4.56
CA VAL A 79 -6.73 -16.68 4.02
C VAL A 79 -6.09 -15.43 4.60
N HIS A 80 -5.32 -15.59 5.67
CA HIS A 80 -4.68 -14.46 6.35
C HIS A 80 -3.48 -13.96 5.54
N ARG A 81 -3.52 -12.69 5.13
CA ARG A 81 -2.47 -12.01 4.39
C ARG A 81 -2.27 -10.61 4.95
N VAL A 82 -1.02 -10.24 5.15
CA VAL A 82 -0.62 -8.91 5.62
C VAL A 82 0.15 -8.24 4.49
N GLY A 83 -0.33 -7.08 4.05
CA GLY A 83 0.36 -6.27 3.05
C GLY A 83 1.65 -5.68 3.62
N THR A 84 2.80 -6.23 3.21
CA THR A 84 4.13 -5.77 3.64
C THR A 84 4.98 -5.32 2.48
N GLY A 85 5.75 -4.26 2.68
CA GLY A 85 6.68 -3.74 1.69
C GLY A 85 7.83 -2.98 2.34
N ALA A 86 8.90 -2.80 1.58
CA ALA A 86 10.07 -2.03 1.97
C ALA A 86 10.47 -1.08 0.85
N THR A 87 10.96 0.10 1.21
CA THR A 87 11.63 0.99 0.26
C THR A 87 13.08 0.54 0.11
N GLY A 88 13.53 0.37 -1.13
CA GLY A 88 14.91 0.08 -1.46
C GLY A 88 15.69 1.33 -1.88
N PHE A 89 17.02 1.24 -1.84
CA PHE A 89 17.91 2.29 -2.34
C PHE A 89 18.50 1.88 -3.69
N GLY A 90 18.56 2.84 -4.62
CA GLY A 90 19.15 2.65 -5.94
C GLY A 90 20.34 3.57 -6.15
N VAL A 91 21.43 3.04 -6.71
CA VAL A 91 22.56 3.85 -7.15
C VAL A 91 22.39 4.18 -8.62
N TYR A 92 22.42 5.46 -8.94
CA TYR A 92 22.28 5.92 -10.30
C TYR A 92 23.51 5.57 -11.15
N ASN A 93 23.29 4.99 -12.33
CA ASN A 93 24.38 4.54 -13.21
C ASN A 93 25.27 5.66 -13.77
N ARG A 94 24.87 6.94 -13.65
CA ARG A 94 25.67 8.10 -14.06
C ARG A 94 26.34 8.83 -12.89
N THR A 95 26.32 8.27 -11.68
CA THR A 95 27.06 8.87 -10.56
C THR A 95 28.57 8.90 -10.86
N LYS A 96 29.23 10.01 -10.52
CA LYS A 96 30.70 10.12 -10.60
C LYS A 96 31.40 9.44 -9.42
N ARG A 97 30.65 8.96 -8.43
CA ARG A 97 31.17 8.36 -7.18
C ARG A 97 30.45 7.04 -6.88
N PRO A 98 30.57 6.00 -7.73
CA PRO A 98 29.82 4.76 -7.60
C PRO A 98 30.09 4.07 -6.27
N ASP A 99 31.36 3.94 -5.86
CA ASP A 99 31.72 3.24 -4.63
C ASP A 99 31.21 3.95 -3.38
N THR A 100 31.33 5.28 -3.32
CA THR A 100 30.79 6.07 -2.20
C THR A 100 29.26 5.95 -2.13
N ALA A 101 28.57 6.04 -3.27
CA ALA A 101 27.12 5.92 -3.33
C ALA A 101 26.64 4.52 -2.93
N ALA A 102 27.33 3.48 -3.41
CA ALA A 102 27.06 2.10 -3.04
C ALA A 102 27.32 1.85 -1.55
N ALA A 103 28.46 2.29 -1.02
CA ALA A 103 28.79 2.17 0.39
C ALA A 103 27.74 2.85 1.28
N PHE A 104 27.26 4.04 0.90
CA PHE A 104 26.18 4.71 1.62
C PHE A 104 24.86 3.92 1.57
N CYS A 105 24.45 3.42 0.40
CA CYS A 105 23.24 2.61 0.29
C CYS A 105 23.34 1.32 1.11
N LEU A 106 24.50 0.66 1.10
CA LEU A 106 24.77 -0.56 1.86
C LEU A 106 24.82 -0.29 3.37
N PHE A 107 25.38 0.85 3.79
CA PHE A 107 25.38 1.27 5.18
C PHE A 107 23.96 1.33 5.76
N LEU A 108 22.96 1.79 4.98
CA LEU A 108 21.57 1.84 5.43
C LEU A 108 20.96 0.45 5.69
N PHE A 109 21.59 -0.65 5.26
CA PHE A 109 21.17 -2.02 5.59
C PHE A 109 21.89 -2.61 6.81
N THR A 110 22.84 -1.90 7.41
CA THR A 110 23.46 -2.32 8.68
C THR A 110 22.58 -1.92 9.85
N ASP A 111 22.77 -2.54 11.02
CA ASP A 111 22.03 -2.16 12.22
C ASP A 111 22.27 -0.70 12.63
N GLU A 112 23.51 -0.21 12.47
CA GLU A 112 23.87 1.18 12.72
C GLU A 112 23.12 2.13 11.76
N GLY A 113 23.11 1.81 10.46
CA GLY A 113 22.39 2.61 9.47
C GLY A 113 20.88 2.60 9.69
N GLN A 114 20.31 1.47 10.09
CA GLN A 114 18.90 1.35 10.45
C GLN A 114 18.57 2.22 11.67
N ARG A 115 19.38 2.20 12.72
CA ARG A 115 19.20 3.11 13.88
C ARG A 115 19.25 4.57 13.45
N ALA A 116 20.32 4.96 12.77
CA ALA A 116 20.50 6.33 12.31
C ALA A 116 19.35 6.82 11.42
N TYR A 117 18.80 5.94 10.57
CA TYR A 117 17.70 6.28 9.67
C TYR A 117 16.36 6.46 10.40
N HIS A 118 16.08 5.70 11.46
CA HIS A 118 14.76 5.70 12.10
C HIS A 118 14.68 6.54 13.40
N GLU A 119 15.79 6.74 14.11
CA GLU A 119 15.84 7.31 15.47
C GLU A 119 15.34 8.77 15.57
N GLN A 120 15.41 9.56 14.48
CA GLN A 120 15.03 10.98 14.52
C GLN A 120 13.62 11.30 14.03
N VAL A 121 13.08 10.50 13.11
CA VAL A 121 11.83 10.82 12.38
C VAL A 121 10.84 9.67 12.30
N GLY A 122 11.21 8.47 12.74
CA GLY A 122 10.32 7.31 12.73
C GLY A 122 10.08 6.84 11.32
N GLY A 123 11.03 6.09 10.76
CA GLY A 123 11.05 5.79 9.33
C GLY A 123 10.04 4.74 8.88
N SER A 124 9.72 3.75 9.74
CA SER A 124 8.91 2.53 9.55
C SER A 124 9.46 1.45 10.51
N VAL A 125 8.99 0.20 10.39
CA VAL A 125 9.66 -0.95 11.00
C VAL A 125 11.05 -1.14 10.35
N PRO A 126 12.13 -1.32 11.13
CA PRO A 126 13.47 -1.60 10.61
C PRO A 126 13.51 -2.87 9.73
N LEU A 127 14.35 -2.84 8.70
CA LEU A 127 14.50 -3.97 7.78
C LEU A 127 15.21 -5.17 8.41
N THR A 128 16.12 -4.93 9.36
CA THR A 128 16.85 -5.99 10.03
C THR A 128 15.98 -6.58 11.15
N LYS A 129 15.65 -7.87 11.03
CA LYS A 129 14.66 -8.55 11.89
C LYS A 129 15.00 -8.49 13.39
N ASN A 130 16.29 -8.46 13.73
CA ASN A 130 16.77 -8.31 15.10
C ASN A 130 16.41 -6.95 15.72
N LEU A 131 16.26 -5.90 14.91
CA LEU A 131 15.90 -4.55 15.36
C LEU A 131 14.38 -4.32 15.46
N ALA A 132 13.55 -5.18 14.85
CA ALA A 132 12.10 -5.02 14.83
C ALA A 132 11.46 -5.01 16.23
N MET A 133 12.07 -5.71 17.20
CA MET A 133 11.59 -5.74 18.59
C MET A 133 12.05 -4.56 19.43
N GLU A 134 12.91 -3.69 18.90
CA GLU A 134 13.44 -2.56 19.65
C GLU A 134 12.53 -1.32 19.58
N ASP A 135 12.72 -0.38 20.50
CA ASP A 135 11.82 0.75 20.65
C ASP A 135 12.20 1.99 19.80
N PHE A 136 13.41 2.08 19.25
CA PHE A 136 13.92 3.32 18.63
C PHE A 136 13.10 3.80 17.42
N TRP A 137 12.36 2.92 16.76
CA TRP A 137 11.51 3.24 15.61
C TRP A 137 10.04 3.49 16.00
N ARG A 138 9.67 3.29 17.27
CA ARG A 138 8.31 3.43 17.82
C ARG A 138 8.06 4.87 18.27
N ILE A 139 8.12 5.79 17.32
CA ILE A 139 7.91 7.23 17.54
C ILE A 139 6.78 7.72 16.62
N PRO A 140 6.13 8.85 16.90
CA PRO A 140 6.37 9.82 17.97
C PRO A 140 5.61 9.53 19.28
N TRP A 141 4.73 8.52 19.30
CA TRP A 141 3.77 8.37 20.40
C TRP A 141 4.27 7.44 21.49
N PRO A 142 3.79 7.61 22.75
CA PRO A 142 4.18 6.73 23.84
C PRO A 142 3.84 5.26 23.53
N LYS A 143 4.86 4.40 23.61
CA LYS A 143 4.76 2.96 23.33
C LYS A 143 3.79 2.20 24.23
N ASP A 144 3.53 2.71 25.42
CA ASP A 144 2.56 2.17 26.38
C ASP A 144 1.11 2.53 26.03
N LYS A 145 0.91 3.49 25.10
CA LYS A 145 -0.41 3.97 24.68
C LYS A 145 -0.79 3.51 23.27
N ILE A 146 0.20 3.35 22.39
CA ILE A 146 -0.01 2.95 20.99
C ILE A 146 0.57 1.56 20.75
N ASN A 147 -0.24 0.69 20.14
CA ASN A 147 0.10 -0.69 19.82
C ASN A 147 1.00 -0.81 18.59
N TYR A 148 2.27 -0.42 18.74
CA TYR A 148 3.28 -0.56 17.68
C TYR A 148 3.57 -2.02 17.33
N ASP A 149 3.29 -2.98 18.22
CA ASP A 149 3.46 -4.41 17.96
C ASP A 149 2.54 -4.92 16.84
N ALA A 150 1.47 -4.19 16.51
CA ALA A 150 0.63 -4.47 15.35
C ALA A 150 1.44 -4.59 14.05
N PHE A 151 2.49 -3.79 13.87
CA PHE A 151 3.29 -3.78 12.64
C PHE A 151 4.24 -4.97 12.47
N ILE A 152 4.52 -5.70 13.54
CA ILE A 152 5.41 -6.86 13.55
C ILE A 152 4.67 -8.17 13.88
N SER A 153 3.35 -8.09 14.03
CA SER A 153 2.50 -9.24 14.28
C SER A 153 2.30 -10.06 12.99
N TYR A 154 2.24 -11.38 13.13
CA TYR A 154 1.97 -12.34 12.04
C TYR A 154 2.96 -12.29 10.86
N PRO A 155 4.29 -12.30 11.10
CA PRO A 155 5.27 -12.25 10.02
C PRO A 155 5.16 -13.43 9.03
N GLU A 156 4.52 -14.53 9.42
CA GLU A 156 4.21 -15.66 8.56
C GLU A 156 3.12 -15.37 7.51
N ALA A 157 2.29 -14.35 7.74
CA ALA A 157 1.22 -13.93 6.84
C ALA A 157 1.66 -12.84 5.84
N ASP A 158 2.88 -12.33 5.98
CA ASP A 158 3.45 -11.28 5.13
C ASP A 158 3.44 -11.67 3.65
N THR A 159 2.86 -10.80 2.82
CA THR A 159 2.91 -10.95 1.36
C THR A 159 4.21 -10.37 0.83
N VAL A 160 5.31 -11.10 1.04
CA VAL A 160 6.61 -10.73 0.45
C VAL A 160 6.59 -10.94 -1.06
N GLY A 161 7.04 -9.93 -1.82
CA GLY A 161 7.23 -10.07 -3.27
C GLY A 161 8.26 -11.16 -3.57
N LYS A 162 7.97 -12.03 -4.55
CA LYS A 162 8.94 -13.02 -5.05
C LYS A 162 9.77 -12.42 -6.19
N PHE A 163 11.04 -12.80 -6.29
CA PHE A 163 11.94 -12.31 -7.34
C PHE A 163 11.42 -12.56 -8.77
N GLN A 164 10.69 -13.65 -8.99
CA GLN A 164 10.18 -14.07 -10.31
C GLN A 164 8.69 -13.77 -10.56
N CYS A 165 8.00 -13.05 -9.68
CA CYS A 165 6.55 -12.82 -9.83
C CYS A 165 6.19 -11.44 -10.38
N ARG A 166 7.14 -10.71 -10.96
CA ARG A 166 6.85 -9.41 -11.59
C ARG A 166 6.36 -9.64 -13.01
N LEU A 167 5.15 -9.19 -13.29
CA LEU A 167 4.66 -8.98 -14.65
C LEU A 167 5.72 -8.16 -15.41
N PRO A 168 5.95 -8.40 -16.72
CA PRO A 168 6.79 -7.52 -17.53
C PRO A 168 6.40 -6.06 -17.33
N ASP A 169 7.39 -5.17 -17.19
CA ASP A 169 7.16 -3.77 -16.80
C ASP A 169 6.12 -3.07 -17.69
N SER A 170 6.09 -3.39 -18.99
CA SER A 170 5.10 -2.83 -19.91
C SER A 170 3.66 -3.30 -19.65
N VAL A 171 3.46 -4.54 -19.21
CA VAL A 171 2.16 -5.06 -18.77
C VAL A 171 1.77 -4.43 -17.44
N ALA A 172 2.71 -4.39 -16.48
CA ALA A 172 2.49 -3.77 -15.17
C ALA A 172 2.12 -2.28 -15.30
N SER A 173 2.77 -1.54 -16.20
CA SER A 173 2.50 -0.13 -16.46
C SER A 173 1.08 0.13 -16.96
N ILE A 174 0.54 -0.74 -17.84
CA ILE A 174 -0.85 -0.66 -18.30
C ILE A 174 -1.81 -0.74 -17.11
N ILE A 175 -1.59 -1.71 -16.22
CA ILE A 175 -2.42 -1.93 -15.03
C ILE A 175 -2.31 -0.74 -14.08
N LEU A 176 -1.09 -0.39 -13.65
CA LEU A 176 -0.85 0.62 -12.62
C LEU A 176 -1.32 2.02 -13.03
N SER A 177 -1.16 2.39 -14.30
CA SER A 177 -1.59 3.71 -14.80
C SER A 177 -3.12 3.89 -14.87
N ARG A 178 -3.88 2.78 -14.82
CA ARG A 178 -5.33 2.79 -15.01
C ARG A 178 -6.12 2.38 -13.77
N ILE A 179 -5.57 1.45 -12.97
CA ILE A 179 -6.29 0.85 -11.84
C ILE A 179 -6.72 1.89 -10.80
N ASN A 180 -5.92 2.93 -10.58
CA ASN A 180 -6.23 4.02 -9.65
C ASN A 180 -7.47 4.83 -10.07
N ASN A 181 -7.79 4.87 -11.36
CA ASN A 181 -8.90 5.67 -11.89
C ASN A 181 -10.20 4.88 -12.03
N VAL A 182 -10.19 3.56 -11.82
CA VAL A 182 -11.38 2.70 -11.98
C VAL A 182 -12.50 3.16 -11.05
N PHE A 183 -12.18 3.32 -9.76
CA PHE A 183 -13.18 3.75 -8.77
C PHE A 183 -13.58 5.21 -8.99
N GLU A 184 -12.65 6.11 -9.30
CA GLU A 184 -13.01 7.49 -9.58
C GLU A 184 -13.98 7.59 -10.78
N ALA A 185 -13.74 6.85 -11.86
CA ALA A 185 -14.62 6.83 -13.03
C ALA A 185 -16.00 6.27 -12.70
N HIS A 186 -16.06 5.18 -11.92
CA HIS A 186 -17.31 4.59 -11.47
C HIS A 186 -18.13 5.52 -10.58
N LEU A 187 -17.50 6.06 -9.53
CA LEU A 187 -18.18 6.89 -8.55
C LEU A 187 -18.58 8.27 -9.10
N SER A 188 -17.90 8.75 -10.16
CA SER A 188 -18.30 9.93 -10.92
C SER A 188 -19.38 9.66 -11.98
N GLY A 189 -19.81 8.41 -12.15
CA GLY A 189 -20.79 8.00 -13.16
C GLY A 189 -20.27 8.05 -14.59
N ARG A 190 -18.95 8.15 -14.80
CA ARG A 190 -18.34 8.20 -16.14
C ARG A 190 -18.33 6.83 -16.82
N THR A 191 -18.07 5.76 -16.07
CA THR A 191 -17.91 4.40 -16.63
C THR A 191 -18.18 3.35 -15.55
N ASP A 192 -18.78 2.22 -15.88
CA ASP A 192 -18.89 1.12 -14.92
C ASP A 192 -17.51 0.54 -14.55
N TYR A 193 -17.34 0.10 -13.31
CA TYR A 193 -16.05 -0.44 -12.86
C TYR A 193 -15.69 -1.72 -13.61
N LYS A 194 -16.67 -2.55 -14.00
CA LYS A 194 -16.42 -3.79 -14.74
C LYS A 194 -15.91 -3.52 -16.14
N ASP A 195 -16.46 -2.49 -16.81
CA ASP A 195 -16.00 -2.08 -18.13
C ASP A 195 -14.54 -1.60 -18.07
N SER A 196 -14.22 -0.79 -17.06
CA SER A 196 -12.85 -0.30 -16.84
C SER A 196 -11.88 -1.45 -16.55
N LEU A 197 -12.26 -2.40 -15.70
CA LEU A 197 -11.45 -3.60 -15.41
C LEU A 197 -11.30 -4.50 -16.63
N GLY A 198 -12.34 -4.62 -17.45
CA GLY A 198 -12.34 -5.39 -18.70
C GLY A 198 -11.39 -4.80 -19.73
N GLU A 199 -11.38 -3.47 -19.87
CA GLU A 199 -10.43 -2.77 -20.74
C GLU A 199 -8.98 -2.98 -20.27
N ILE A 200 -8.71 -2.81 -18.97
CA ILE A 200 -7.37 -3.05 -18.41
C ILE A 200 -6.92 -4.48 -18.67
N GLU A 201 -7.80 -5.46 -18.40
CA GLU A 201 -7.49 -6.87 -18.64
C GLU A 201 -7.18 -7.14 -20.10
N LYS A 202 -8.00 -6.66 -21.03
CA LYS A 202 -7.80 -6.82 -22.47
C LYS A 202 -6.43 -6.29 -22.89
N LEU A 203 -6.13 -5.02 -22.58
CA LEU A 203 -4.89 -4.37 -22.98
C LEU A 203 -3.66 -5.06 -22.37
N ALA A 204 -3.75 -5.51 -21.12
CA ALA A 204 -2.67 -6.22 -20.45
C ALA A 204 -2.44 -7.61 -21.05
N THR A 205 -3.50 -8.34 -21.38
CA THR A 205 -3.42 -9.65 -22.06
C THR A 205 -2.83 -9.52 -23.45
N GLU A 206 -3.33 -8.59 -24.27
CA GLU A 206 -2.78 -8.32 -25.60
C GLU A 206 -1.30 -7.96 -25.51
N LYS A 207 -0.92 -7.11 -24.54
CA LYS A 207 0.49 -6.76 -24.34
C LYS A 207 1.33 -7.97 -23.93
N TRP A 208 0.81 -8.81 -23.04
CA TRP A 208 1.47 -10.03 -22.61
C TRP A 208 1.73 -10.95 -23.80
N GLU A 209 0.71 -11.21 -24.63
CA GLU A 209 0.81 -12.08 -25.81
C GLU A 209 1.91 -11.59 -26.77
N THR A 210 1.91 -10.29 -27.12
CA THR A 210 2.94 -9.73 -28.02
C THR A 210 4.38 -9.87 -27.53
N LEU A 211 4.59 -9.96 -26.20
CA LEU A 211 5.94 -10.12 -25.65
C LEU A 211 6.47 -11.56 -25.78
N PHE A 212 5.57 -12.55 -25.86
CA PHE A 212 5.92 -13.97 -25.82
C PHE A 212 5.52 -14.74 -27.09
N GLU A 213 4.90 -14.08 -28.07
CA GLU A 213 4.60 -14.65 -29.40
C GLU A 213 5.85 -15.12 -30.15
N GLY A 214 7.02 -14.50 -29.92
CA GLY A 214 8.30 -14.88 -30.53
C GLY A 214 9.06 -16.04 -29.86
N GLU A 215 8.61 -16.52 -28.70
CA GLU A 215 9.24 -17.64 -27.97
C GLU A 215 8.56 -18.99 -28.24
N ARG A 216 7.53 -19.02 -29.10
CA ARG A 216 6.73 -20.22 -29.44
C ARG A 216 7.10 -20.88 -30.78
N THR A 217 8.18 -20.45 -31.43
CA THR A 217 8.75 -21.06 -32.65
C THR A 217 10.15 -21.57 -32.40
#